data_AF-A0A399NAS8-F1
#
_entry.id   AF-A0A399NAS8-F1
#
_cell.length_a   1.000
_cell.length_b   1.000
_cell.length_c   1.000
_cell.angle_alpha   90.00
_cell.angle_beta   90.00
_cell.angle_gamma   90.00
#
_symmetry.space_group_name_H-M   'P 1'
#
loop_
_entity.id
_entity.type
_entity.pdbx_description
1 polymer ?
#
loop_
_entity_poly.entity_id
_entity_poly.type
_entity_poly.pdbx_seq_one_letter_code
_entity_poly.pdbx_strand_id
1 'polypeptide(L)'
;MTHASDPRSDAAPRPDAEPAGSGPGGPGVPDAPGPSVGQVARRPRSLALLALALVIAAGFAALGQWQLARAVESGVVIERDTETALPLGTLVAPQGYVTDTSAGPMVTVQGSLVPGDFVVVSDRLNSGR
;
A
#
# COMPACT_ATOMS: atom_id res chain seq x y z
N MET A 1 -21.49 60.63 -38.86
CA MET A 1 -22.06 59.52 -38.07
C MET A 1 -22.00 59.92 -36.61
N THR A 2 -23.13 59.76 -35.96
CA THR A 2 -23.60 60.40 -34.73
C THR A 2 -22.75 60.06 -33.51
N HIS A 3 -22.43 61.09 -32.72
CA HIS A 3 -21.97 60.97 -31.34
C HIS A 3 -23.02 60.20 -30.53
N ALA A 4 -22.62 59.10 -29.87
CA ALA A 4 -23.38 58.49 -28.79
C ALA A 4 -22.60 58.76 -27.48
N SER A 5 -22.96 59.84 -26.80
CA SER A 5 -22.44 60.17 -25.47
C SER A 5 -23.07 59.22 -24.43
N ASP A 6 -22.24 58.73 -23.51
CA ASP A 6 -22.61 57.85 -22.40
C ASP A 6 -23.60 58.55 -21.44
N PRO A 7 -24.79 57.97 -21.16
CA PRO A 7 -25.81 58.60 -20.31
C PRO A 7 -25.49 58.63 -18.80
N ARG A 8 -24.31 58.16 -18.37
CA ARG A 8 -23.95 58.14 -16.94
C ARG A 8 -23.42 59.46 -16.36
N SER A 9 -23.09 60.45 -17.18
CA SER A 9 -22.46 61.69 -16.68
C SER A 9 -23.41 62.72 -16.06
N ASP A 10 -24.74 62.55 -16.16
CA ASP A 10 -25.73 63.53 -15.66
C ASP A 10 -26.63 62.99 -14.53
N ALA A 11 -26.09 62.11 -13.68
CA ALA A 11 -26.79 61.76 -12.44
C ALA A 11 -26.60 62.89 -11.40
N ALA A 12 -27.60 63.76 -11.29
CA ALA A 12 -27.69 64.79 -10.25
C ALA A 12 -27.53 64.19 -8.84
N PRO A 13 -26.83 64.87 -7.91
CA PRO A 13 -26.67 64.40 -6.54
C PRO A 13 -28.03 64.34 -5.85
N ARG A 14 -28.34 63.21 -5.21
CA ARG A 14 -29.57 63.04 -4.41
C ARG A 14 -29.59 64.08 -3.29
N PRO A 15 -30.68 64.87 -3.14
CA PRO A 15 -30.77 65.92 -2.13
C PRO A 15 -30.94 65.42 -0.68
N ASP A 16 -30.92 64.10 -0.46
CA ASP A 16 -31.14 63.49 0.86
C ASP A 16 -29.93 62.66 1.34
N ALA A 17 -28.78 62.79 0.67
CA ALA A 17 -27.54 62.20 1.15
C ALA A 17 -27.00 63.04 2.32
N GLU A 18 -27.51 62.74 3.51
CA GLU A 18 -26.89 63.14 4.77
C GLU A 18 -25.39 62.81 4.69
N PRO A 19 -24.47 63.78 4.89
CA PRO A 19 -23.07 63.45 5.07
C PRO A 19 -22.98 62.73 6.41
N ALA A 20 -23.17 61.41 6.39
CA ALA A 20 -22.98 60.55 7.55
C ALA A 20 -21.52 60.75 7.98
N GLY A 21 -21.41 61.54 9.05
CA GLY A 21 -20.17 62.14 9.48
C GLY A 21 -19.10 61.10 9.73
N SER A 22 -17.87 61.58 9.62
CA SER A 22 -16.75 61.11 10.42
C SER A 22 -17.20 60.90 11.87
N GLY A 23 -17.60 59.68 12.20
CA GLY A 23 -17.79 59.26 13.58
C GLY A 23 -16.43 59.35 14.29
N PRO A 24 -16.39 59.82 15.54
CA PRO A 24 -15.14 59.96 16.26
C PRO A 24 -14.48 58.58 16.32
N GLY A 25 -13.18 58.52 16.06
CA GLY A 25 -12.39 57.31 16.26
C GLY A 25 -12.63 56.78 17.66
N GLY A 26 -13.47 55.75 17.77
CA GLY A 26 -13.50 54.92 18.96
C GLY A 26 -12.10 54.32 19.12
N PRO A 27 -11.55 54.24 20.34
CA PRO A 27 -10.24 53.65 20.54
C PRO A 27 -10.24 52.29 19.86
N GLY A 28 -9.33 52.08 18.89
CA GLY A 28 -9.21 50.83 18.18
C GLY A 28 -9.12 49.72 19.23
N VAL A 29 -10.17 48.90 19.32
CA VAL A 29 -10.13 47.72 20.16
C VAL A 29 -9.01 46.88 19.55
N PRO A 30 -7.88 46.66 20.25
CA PRO A 30 -6.82 45.85 19.68
C PRO A 30 -7.42 44.48 19.36
N ASP A 31 -7.27 44.02 18.11
CA ASP A 31 -7.61 42.64 17.74
C ASP A 31 -6.83 41.73 18.69
N ALA A 32 -7.54 41.14 19.66
CA ALA A 32 -6.91 40.28 20.64
C ALA A 32 -6.27 39.12 19.86
N PRO A 33 -4.95 38.90 19.96
CA PRO A 33 -4.29 37.87 19.18
C PRO A 33 -4.95 36.53 19.47
N GLY A 34 -5.44 35.86 18.42
CA GLY A 34 -6.05 34.54 18.50
C GLY A 34 -5.12 33.52 19.17
N PRO A 35 -5.64 32.38 19.66
CA PRO A 35 -4.85 31.41 20.39
C PRO A 35 -3.66 30.92 19.54
N SER A 36 -2.46 30.96 20.13
CA SER A 36 -1.23 30.53 19.44
C SER A 36 -1.23 29.03 19.15
N VAL A 37 -0.53 28.62 18.09
CA VAL A 37 -0.43 27.21 17.67
C VAL A 37 0.06 26.31 18.82
N GLY A 38 1.03 26.79 19.62
CA GLY A 38 1.52 26.07 20.80
C GLY A 38 0.47 25.92 21.91
N GLN A 39 -0.40 26.91 22.09
CA GLN A 39 -1.50 26.84 23.05
C GLN A 39 -2.59 25.87 22.58
N VAL A 40 -2.87 25.78 21.28
CA VAL A 40 -3.78 24.78 20.70
C VAL A 40 -3.17 23.37 20.77
N ALA A 41 -1.87 23.22 20.52
CA ALA A 41 -1.16 21.93 20.58
C ALA A 41 -1.11 21.33 21.99
N ARG A 42 -1.18 22.16 23.05
CA ARG A 42 -1.20 21.72 24.45
C ARG A 42 -2.60 21.52 25.04
N ARG A 43 -3.66 21.74 24.26
CA ARG A 43 -5.03 21.48 24.74
C ARG A 43 -5.22 19.97 24.98
N PRO A 44 -5.96 19.55 26.02
CA PRO A 44 -6.20 18.13 26.28
C PRO A 44 -6.86 17.42 25.09
N ARG A 45 -7.66 18.14 24.31
CA ARG A 45 -8.28 17.63 23.08
C ARG A 45 -7.28 17.33 21.95
N SER A 46 -6.24 18.15 21.76
CA SER A 46 -5.23 17.90 20.72
C SER A 46 -4.30 16.75 21.12
N LEU A 47 -3.98 16.63 22.41
CA LEU A 47 -3.31 15.45 22.97
C LEU A 47 -4.12 14.17 22.78
N ALA A 48 -5.44 14.20 22.98
CA ALA A 48 -6.30 13.05 22.74
C ALA A 48 -6.30 12.63 21.26
N LEU A 49 -6.36 13.59 20.33
CA LEU A 49 -6.25 13.31 18.89
C LEU A 49 -4.86 12.76 18.51
N LEU A 50 -3.79 13.29 19.11
CA LEU A 50 -2.44 12.77 18.92
C LEU A 50 -2.33 11.33 19.41
N ALA A 51 -2.85 11.03 20.60
CA ALA A 51 -2.86 9.68 21.15
C ALA A 51 -3.65 8.72 20.26
N LEU A 52 -4.84 9.13 19.78
CA LEU A 52 -5.63 8.33 18.84
C LEU A 52 -4.86 8.05 17.53
N ALA A 53 -4.20 9.05 16.96
CA ALA A 53 -3.38 8.89 15.76
C ALA A 53 -2.22 7.91 15.98
N LEU A 54 -1.55 7.98 17.15
CA LEU A 54 -0.49 7.04 17.52
C LEU A 54 -1.01 5.61 17.66
N VAL A 55 -2.18 5.40 18.24
CA VAL A 55 -2.82 4.07 18.34
C VAL A 55 -3.10 3.49 16.97
N ILE A 56 -3.68 4.30 16.07
CA ILE A 56 -3.97 3.88 14.69
C ILE A 56 -2.67 3.54 13.95
N ALA A 57 -1.64 4.39 14.06
CA ALA A 57 -0.33 4.15 13.46
C ALA A 57 0.31 2.85 13.98
N ALA A 58 0.25 2.60 15.29
CA ALA A 58 0.74 1.36 15.89
C ALA A 58 -0.03 0.13 15.37
N GLY A 59 -1.34 0.23 15.18
CA GLY A 59 -2.16 -0.83 14.58
C GLY A 59 -1.71 -1.17 13.16
N PHE A 60 -1.53 -0.17 12.30
CA PHE A 60 -1.02 -0.39 10.94
C PHE A 60 0.40 -0.95 10.94
N ALA A 61 1.28 -0.48 11.82
CA ALA A 61 2.63 -1.00 11.95
C ALA A 61 2.62 -2.48 12.38
N ALA A 62 1.78 -2.86 13.33
CA ALA A 62 1.65 -4.25 13.79
C ALA A 62 1.12 -5.17 12.68
N LEU A 63 0.10 -4.73 11.93
CA LEU A 63 -0.40 -5.47 10.77
C LEU A 63 0.66 -5.60 9.66
N GLY A 64 1.39 -4.53 9.37
CA GLY A 64 2.50 -4.54 8.40
C GLY A 64 3.62 -5.48 8.82
N GLN A 65 3.99 -5.48 10.10
CA GLN A 65 4.95 -6.42 10.67
C GLN A 65 4.47 -7.86 10.56
N TRP A 66 3.19 -8.12 10.81
CA TRP A 66 2.61 -9.45 10.64
C TRP A 66 2.66 -9.92 9.18
N GLN A 67 2.31 -9.04 8.23
CA GLN A 67 2.42 -9.33 6.80
C GLN A 67 3.89 -9.62 6.40
N LEU A 68 4.84 -8.80 6.87
CA LEU A 68 6.25 -8.97 6.58
C LEU A 68 6.81 -10.27 7.18
N ALA A 69 6.44 -10.59 8.42
CA ALA A 69 6.81 -11.83 9.08
C ALA A 69 6.29 -13.05 8.31
N ARG A 70 5.04 -13.02 7.82
CA ARG A 70 4.49 -14.11 7.01
C ARG A 70 5.14 -14.21 5.63
N ALA A 71 5.47 -13.09 5.00
CA ALA A 71 6.20 -13.07 3.73
C ALA A 71 7.62 -13.67 3.88
N VAL A 72 8.30 -13.36 4.98
CA VAL A 72 9.63 -13.93 5.29
C VAL A 72 9.54 -15.40 5.69
N GLU A 73 8.51 -15.82 6.44
CA GLU A 73 8.26 -17.23 6.75
C GLU A 73 7.97 -18.04 5.47
N SER A 74 7.25 -17.48 4.49
CA SER A 74 7.12 -18.10 3.15
C SER A 74 8.40 -18.07 2.33
N GLY A 75 9.38 -17.27 2.76
CA GLY A 75 10.75 -17.22 2.27
C GLY A 75 11.69 -18.16 3.01
N VAL A 76 11.20 -19.01 3.93
CA VAL A 76 11.85 -20.30 4.20
C VAL A 76 11.49 -21.20 3.02
N VAL A 77 12.04 -20.83 1.86
CA VAL A 77 12.71 -21.81 1.03
C VAL A 77 13.65 -22.47 2.04
N ILE A 78 13.22 -23.61 2.59
CA ILE A 78 14.17 -24.68 2.83
C ILE A 78 14.98 -24.63 1.56
N GLU A 79 16.26 -24.28 1.67
CA GLU A 79 17.26 -24.50 0.64
C GLU A 79 17.17 -26.00 0.34
N ARG A 80 16.12 -26.39 -0.37
CA ARG A 80 15.96 -27.68 -0.93
C ARG A 80 16.89 -27.51 -2.08
N ASP A 81 18.07 -28.03 -1.85
CA ASP A 81 18.97 -28.58 -2.83
C ASP A 81 18.16 -29.45 -3.82
N THR A 82 17.27 -28.83 -4.60
CA THR A 82 16.59 -29.44 -5.75
C THR A 82 17.58 -29.60 -6.89
N GLU A 83 18.66 -28.81 -6.84
CA GLU A 83 19.77 -28.83 -7.78
C GLU A 83 20.82 -29.90 -7.42
N THR A 84 20.90 -30.32 -6.15
CA THR A 84 21.79 -31.43 -5.77
C THR A 84 21.10 -32.77 -6.03
N ALA A 85 21.60 -33.50 -7.02
CA ALA A 85 21.03 -34.77 -7.43
C ALA A 85 21.23 -35.86 -6.36
N LEU A 86 20.14 -36.41 -5.83
CA LEU A 86 20.14 -37.45 -4.79
C LEU A 86 19.82 -38.83 -5.39
N PRO A 87 20.32 -39.95 -4.84
CA PRO A 87 19.91 -41.28 -5.28
C PRO A 87 18.40 -41.48 -5.08
N LEU A 88 17.67 -41.96 -6.09
CA LEU A 88 16.19 -42.06 -6.03
C LEU A 88 15.66 -42.76 -4.77
N GLY A 89 16.36 -43.78 -4.28
CA GLY A 89 15.97 -44.55 -3.09
C GLY A 89 16.03 -43.77 -1.77
N THR A 90 16.63 -42.57 -1.74
CA THR A 90 16.64 -41.71 -0.54
C THR A 90 15.37 -40.86 -0.42
N LEU A 91 14.65 -40.64 -1.52
CA LEU A 91 13.49 -39.74 -1.58
C LEU A 91 12.17 -40.48 -1.47
N VAL A 92 12.10 -41.71 -1.98
CA VAL A 92 10.87 -42.50 -1.98
C VAL A 92 11.18 -43.99 -1.94
N ALA A 93 10.43 -44.73 -1.12
CA ALA A 93 10.44 -46.18 -1.15
C ALA A 93 9.61 -46.68 -2.34
N PRO A 94 9.99 -47.80 -2.99
CA PRO A 94 9.12 -48.44 -3.98
C PRO A 94 7.73 -48.67 -3.41
N GLN A 95 6.69 -48.38 -4.19
CA GLN A 95 5.27 -48.45 -3.75
C GLN A 95 4.91 -47.50 -2.59
N GLY A 96 5.76 -46.52 -2.27
CA GLY A 96 5.50 -45.50 -1.26
C GLY A 96 4.67 -44.34 -1.79
N TYR A 97 4.09 -43.55 -0.88
CA TYR A 97 3.37 -42.33 -1.21
C TYR A 97 4.33 -41.21 -1.63
N VAL A 98 3.93 -40.46 -2.66
CA VAL A 98 4.62 -39.23 -3.07
C VAL A 98 4.20 -38.10 -2.13
N THR A 99 5.20 -37.45 -1.53
CA THR A 99 5.06 -36.30 -0.62
C THR A 99 5.62 -35.03 -1.27
N ASP A 100 5.28 -33.87 -0.74
CA ASP A 100 5.87 -32.58 -1.14
C ASP A 100 7.40 -32.53 -1.00
N THR A 101 7.99 -33.40 -0.16
CA THR A 101 9.44 -33.54 -0.01
C THR A 101 10.08 -34.44 -1.06
N SER A 102 9.32 -35.36 -1.66
CA SER A 102 9.79 -36.26 -2.73
C SER A 102 9.58 -35.68 -4.13
N ALA A 103 8.74 -34.65 -4.26
CA ALA A 103 8.43 -34.00 -5.52
C ALA A 103 9.36 -32.80 -5.76
N GLY A 104 10.08 -32.79 -6.89
CA GLY A 104 10.92 -31.65 -7.32
C GLY A 104 12.44 -31.84 -7.28
N PRO A 105 13.07 -32.68 -6.44
CA PRO A 105 14.51 -32.88 -6.47
C PRO A 105 15.01 -33.60 -7.73
N MET A 106 16.20 -33.23 -8.21
CA MET A 106 16.91 -34.00 -9.24
C MET A 106 17.35 -35.36 -8.65
N VAL A 107 17.24 -36.43 -9.44
CA VAL A 107 17.57 -37.80 -8.99
C VAL A 107 18.62 -38.47 -9.85
N THR A 108 19.47 -39.25 -9.19
CA THR A 108 20.39 -40.18 -9.86
C THR A 108 19.88 -41.60 -9.75
N VAL A 109 20.01 -42.35 -10.85
CA VAL A 109 19.66 -43.76 -10.94
C VAL A 109 20.83 -44.49 -11.58
N GLN A 110 21.23 -45.61 -10.99
CA GLN A 110 22.19 -46.54 -11.57
C GLN A 110 21.51 -47.89 -11.73
N GLY A 111 21.68 -48.50 -12.89
CA GLY A 111 21.08 -49.79 -13.21
C GLY A 111 21.48 -50.26 -14.60
N SER A 112 21.14 -51.51 -14.90
CA SER A 112 21.34 -52.13 -16.21
C SER A 112 20.00 -52.51 -16.82
N LEU A 113 19.84 -52.28 -18.12
CA LEU A 113 18.70 -52.79 -18.87
C LEU A 113 18.95 -54.27 -19.20
N VAL A 114 18.05 -55.15 -18.75
CA VAL A 114 18.14 -56.60 -19.03
C VAL A 114 17.45 -56.89 -20.36
N PRO A 115 18.16 -57.40 -21.38
CA PRO A 115 17.55 -57.73 -22.66
C PRO A 115 16.37 -58.70 -22.51
N GLY A 116 15.22 -58.36 -23.09
CA GLY A 116 13.99 -59.15 -22.99
C GLY A 116 13.01 -58.71 -21.89
N ASP A 117 13.48 -57.95 -20.90
CA ASP A 117 12.66 -57.48 -19.76
C ASP A 117 12.27 -56.00 -19.83
N PHE A 118 12.63 -55.30 -20.91
CA PHE A 118 12.20 -53.94 -21.16
C PHE A 118 11.55 -53.81 -22.53
N VAL A 119 10.58 -52.91 -22.64
CA VAL A 119 9.99 -52.51 -23.90
C VAL A 119 10.25 -51.02 -24.10
N VAL A 120 10.76 -50.65 -25.27
CA VAL A 120 10.89 -49.24 -25.67
C VAL A 120 9.63 -48.87 -26.43
N VAL A 121 8.84 -47.96 -25.88
CA VAL A 121 7.67 -47.42 -26.58
C VAL A 121 8.11 -46.21 -27.38
N SER A 122 8.28 -46.41 -28.68
CA SER A 122 8.47 -45.33 -29.66
C SER A 122 7.12 -44.73 -30.04
N ASP A 123 7.10 -43.49 -30.56
CA ASP A 123 5.90 -42.83 -31.12
C ASP A 123 4.75 -42.57 -30.12
N ARG A 124 5.05 -42.44 -28.82
CA ARG A 124 4.07 -41.97 -27.85
C ARG A 124 3.74 -40.49 -28.10
N LEU A 125 2.68 -40.25 -28.86
CA LEU A 125 2.08 -38.92 -29.07
C LEU A 125 1.41 -38.46 -27.78
N ASN A 126 1.86 -37.33 -27.22
CA ASN A 126 1.24 -36.71 -26.06
C ASN A 126 0.11 -35.78 -26.52
N SER A 127 -1.12 -36.25 -26.41
CA SER A 127 -2.30 -35.54 -26.93
C SER A 127 -2.30 -35.36 -28.46
N GLY A 128 -1.76 -36.35 -29.20
CA GLY A 128 -1.75 -36.34 -30.67
C GLY A 128 -0.69 -35.43 -31.31
N ARG A 129 0.27 -34.93 -30.53
CA ARG A 129 1.51 -34.27 -30.99
C ARG A 129 2.70 -34.81 -30.19
#